data_AF-A0A2D6GES2-F1
#
_entry.id   AF-A0A2D6GES2-F1
#
_cell.length_a   1.000
_cell.length_b   1.000
_cell.length_c   1.000
_cell.angle_alpha   90.00
_cell.angle_beta   90.00
_cell.angle_gamma   90.00
#
_symmetry.space_group_name_H-M   'P 1'
#
loop_
_entity.id
_entity.type
_entity.pdbx_description
1 polymer ?
#
loop_
_entity_poly.entity_id
_entity_poly.type
_entity_poly.pdbx_seq_one_letter_code
_entity_poly.pdbx_strand_id
1 'polypeptide(L)' 'MALTGAAWDVYLIYPPGVAWRSDALPAPAFWTHQLPESGGADPSLRLDPESLAQAVGSMVDLHS' A
#
# COMPACT_ATOMS: atom_id res chain seq x y z
N MET A 1 -16.22 -1.68 18.43
CA MET A 1 -14.93 -1.13 18.90
C MET A 1 -14.84 0.30 18.41
N ALA A 2 -14.41 1.24 19.25
CA ALA A 2 -14.17 2.62 18.84
C ALA A 2 -12.71 2.76 18.39
N LEU A 3 -12.48 3.38 17.23
CA LEU A 3 -11.15 3.71 16.73
C LEU A 3 -10.52 4.77 17.64
N THR A 4 -9.40 4.46 18.29
CA THR A 4 -8.67 5.39 19.18
C THR A 4 -7.55 6.17 18.47
N GLY A 5 -7.39 5.97 17.16
CA GLY A 5 -6.38 6.63 16.33
C GLY A 5 -6.67 6.47 14.83
N ALA A 6 -5.84 7.07 13.98
CA ALA A 6 -5.92 6.89 12.53
C ALA A 6 -5.58 5.43 12.18
N ALA A 7 -6.55 4.69 11.65
CA ALA A 7 -6.33 3.40 11.04
C ALA A 7 -6.14 3.61 9.54
N TRP A 8 -4.96 3.26 9.03
CA TRP A 8 -4.71 3.22 7.60
C TRP A 8 -4.95 1.79 7.14
N ASP A 9 -6.16 1.52 6.64
CA ASP A 9 -6.54 0.17 6.27
C ASP A 9 -5.87 -0.29 4.96
N VAL A 10 -5.34 0.62 4.14
CA VAL A 10 -4.72 0.33 2.85
C VAL A 10 -3.46 1.18 2.65
N TYR A 11 -2.39 0.54 2.22
CA TYR A 11 -1.12 1.16 1.84
C TYR A 11 -0.89 0.97 0.35
N LEU A 12 -0.64 2.06 -0.38
CA LEU A 12 -0.37 2.08 -1.82
C LEU A 12 1.00 2.71 -2.05
N ILE A 13 1.90 2.02 -2.75
CA ILE A 13 3.23 2.54 -3.09
C ILE A 13 3.29 2.78 -4.60
N TYR A 14 3.67 4.01 -4.95
CA TYR A 14 3.85 4.44 -6.34
C TYR A 14 5.33 4.72 -6.61
N PRO A 15 5.86 4.32 -7.79
CA PRO A 15 7.20 4.71 -8.20
C PRO A 15 7.38 6.24 -8.25
N PRO A 16 8.59 6.74 -8.05
CA PRO A 16 8.94 8.13 -8.33
C PRO A 16 8.52 8.56 -9.75
N GLY A 17 8.07 9.81 -9.88
CA GLY A 17 7.63 10.38 -11.16
C GLY A 17 6.20 10.01 -11.58
N VAL A 18 5.49 9.14 -10.84
CA VAL A 18 4.07 8.89 -11.08
C VAL A 18 3.23 10.12 -10.72
N ALA A 19 2.37 10.55 -11.65
CA ALA A 19 1.45 11.66 -11.48
C ALA A 19 0.01 11.18 -11.53
N TRP A 20 -0.83 11.73 -10.64
CA TRP A 20 -2.26 11.48 -10.63
C TRP A 20 -2.91 12.40 -11.65
N ARG A 21 -3.31 11.85 -12.80
CA ARG A 21 -3.98 12.59 -13.86
C ARG A 21 -5.49 12.35 -13.78
N SER A 22 -6.28 13.35 -14.18
CA SER A 22 -7.74 13.33 -13.99
C SER A 22 -8.45 12.26 -14.84
N ASP A 23 -7.80 11.75 -15.86
CA ASP A 23 -8.32 10.78 -16.82
C ASP A 23 -7.96 9.32 -16.50
N ALA A 24 -6.90 9.08 -15.72
CA ALA A 24 -6.48 7.74 -15.32
C ALA A 24 -5.77 7.74 -13.95
N LEU A 25 -6.30 6.92 -13.04
CA LEU A 25 -5.61 6.61 -11.79
C LEU A 25 -4.43 5.69 -12.08
N PRO A 26 -3.21 6.04 -11.64
CA PRO A 26 -2.06 5.16 -11.80
C PRO A 26 -2.27 3.88 -10.98
N ALA A 27 -1.76 2.76 -11.50
CA ALA A 27 -1.67 1.54 -10.72
C ALA A 27 -0.51 1.66 -9.71
N PRO A 28 -0.70 1.26 -8.45
CA PRO A 28 0.41 1.16 -7.51
C PRO A 28 1.35 0.04 -7.96
N ALA A 29 2.63 0.18 -7.68
CA ALA A 29 3.59 -0.91 -7.90
C ALA A 29 3.52 -1.96 -6.79
N PHE A 30 3.07 -1.55 -5.60
CA PHE A 30 2.86 -2.42 -4.46
C PHE A 30 1.67 -1.92 -3.65
N TRP A 31 0.89 -2.83 -3.09
CA TRP A 31 -0.13 -2.48 -2.12
C TRP A 31 -0.37 -3.59 -1.10
N THR A 32 -0.85 -3.20 0.08
CA THR A 32 -1.19 -4.11 1.18
C THR A 32 -2.28 -3.47 2.06
N HIS A 33 -2.95 -4.26 2.91
CA HIS A 33 -4.06 -3.78 3.74
C HIS A 33 -4.12 -4.39 5.15
N GLN A 34 -4.83 -3.72 6.06
CA GLN A 34 -5.12 -4.22 7.42
C GLN A 34 -6.57 -4.66 7.62
N LEU A 35 -7.33 -4.78 6.53
CA LEU A 35 -8.73 -5.20 6.55
C LEU A 35 -8.92 -6.60 7.17
N PRO A 36 -10.02 -6.82 7.92
CA PRO A 36 -10.34 -8.12 8.49
C PRO A 36 -10.70 -9.12 7.40
N GLU A 37 -10.37 -10.41 7.62
CA GLU A 37 -10.67 -11.50 6.69
C GLU A 37 -12.18 -11.65 6.41
N SER A 38 -13.02 -11.33 7.39
CA SER A 38 -14.47 -11.31 7.23
C SER A 38 -14.98 -10.22 6.27
N GLY A 39 -14.14 -9.27 5.88
CA GLY A 39 -14.44 -8.20 4.94
C GLY A 39 -14.31 -8.60 3.47
N GLY A 40 -13.91 -9.84 3.16
CA GLY A 40 -13.72 -10.33 1.79
C GLY A 40 -12.48 -9.76 1.09
N ALA A 41 -11.60 -9.09 1.83
CA ALA A 41 -10.30 -8.64 1.34
C ALA A 41 -9.35 -9.84 1.15
N ASP A 42 -8.45 -9.75 0.18
CA ASP A 42 -7.52 -10.83 -0.15
C ASP A 42 -6.52 -11.06 1.00
N PRO A 43 -6.59 -12.20 1.71
CA PRO A 43 -5.73 -12.44 2.87
C PRO A 43 -4.24 -12.50 2.51
N SER A 44 -3.90 -12.78 1.25
CA SER A 44 -2.50 -12.78 0.78
C SER A 44 -1.89 -11.38 0.73
N LEU A 45 -2.71 -10.33 0.76
CA LEU A 45 -2.29 -8.93 0.71
C LEU A 45 -2.39 -8.25 2.07
N ARG A 46 -2.62 -9.02 3.14
CA ARG A 46 -2.63 -8.51 4.50
C ARG A 46 -1.25 -7.96 4.88
N LEU A 47 -1.24 -6.88 5.66
CA LEU A 47 -0.02 -6.15 6.03
C LEU A 47 1.01 -7.09 6.67
N ASP A 48 2.11 -7.23 5.95
CA ASP A 48 3.38 -7.74 6.45
C ASP A 48 4.40 -6.58 6.50
N PRO A 49 4.84 -6.17 7.70
CA PRO A 49 5.73 -5.01 7.85
C PRO A 49 7.06 -5.14 7.11
N GLU A 50 7.62 -6.34 6.99
CA GLU A 50 8.90 -6.59 6.31
C GLU A 50 8.74 -6.41 4.80
N SER A 51 7.68 -6.98 4.23
CA SER A 51 7.32 -6.83 2.82
C SER A 51 7.07 -5.36 2.45
N LEU A 52 6.39 -4.61 3.33
CA LEU A 52 6.18 -3.18 3.12
C LEU A 52 7.51 -2.41 3.13
N ALA A 53 8.39 -2.68 4.11
CA ALA A 53 9.70 -2.04 4.19
C ALA A 53 10.57 -2.37 2.97
N GLN A 54 10.58 -3.62 2.53
CA GLN A 54 11.29 -4.05 1.33
C GLN A 54 10.76 -3.37 0.06
N ALA A 55 9.44 -3.25 -0.09
CA ALA A 55 8.83 -2.57 -1.22
C ALA A 55 9.22 -1.08 -1.26
N VAL A 56 9.22 -0.40 -0.10
CA VAL A 56 9.69 0.99 0.01
C VAL A 56 11.18 1.11 -0.34
N GLY A 57 12.03 0.26 0.24
CA GLY A 57 13.49 0.29 0.00
C GLY A 57 13.84 0.08 -1.47
N SER A 58 13.21 -0.91 -2.11
CA SER A 58 13.42 -1.20 -3.54
C SER A 58 13.14 0.00 -4.44
N MET A 59 12.14 0.83 -4.08
CA MET A 59 11.80 2.02 -4.87
C MET A 59 12.78 3.17 -4.71
N VAL A 60 13.36 3.31 -3.52
CA VAL A 60 14.38 4.33 -3.22
C VAL A 60 15.70 3.96 -3.93
N ASP A 61 16.10 2.70 -3.87
CA ASP A 61 17.35 2.21 -4.47
C ASP A 61 17.33 2.26 -6.00
N LEU A 62 16.16 2.07 -6.63
CA LEU A 62 15.98 2.22 -8.09
C LEU A 62 16.26 3.64 -8.61
N HIS A 63 16.31 4.65 -7.74
CA HIS A 63 16.45 6.06 -8.11
C HIS A 63 17.69 6.72 -7.49
N SER A 64 18.61 5.93 -6.91
CA SER A 64 19.88 6.39 -6.33
C SER A 64 21.05 6.30 -7.31
#